data_AF-A0A0F9H8S3-F1
#
_entry.id   AF-A0A0F9H8S3-F1
#
_cell.length_a   1.000
_cell.length_b   1.000
_cell.length_c   1.000
_cell.angle_alpha   90.00
_cell.angle_beta   90.00
_cell.angle_gamma   90.00
#
_symmetry.space_group_name_H-M   'P 1'
#
loop_
_entity.id
_entity.type
_entity.pdbx_description
1 polymer ?
#
loop_
_entity_poly.entity_id
_entity_poly.type
_entity_poly.pdbx_seq_one_letter_code
_entity_poly.pdbx_strand_id
1 'polypeptide(L)'
;VILLDEYMKLLTSLFGWIGLVFLLPVIMNLLARFRILSYRRAKGVHRIVPWVVLFFSAIISPGLDGLLTVFVAVPMYLLYLVGLGGVWLAHPEEGNYLWLSTIGRWLRKVRDGIAWVLRRPVVMIRCVRWKVWEYGSGWWW
;
A
#
# COMPACT_ATOMS: atom_id res chain seq x y z
N VAL A 1 38.32 11.06 0.52
CA VAL A 1 37.76 11.85 -0.60
C VAL A 1 37.00 10.96 -1.58
N ILE A 2 37.62 9.91 -2.13
CA ILE A 2 36.99 8.97 -3.10
C ILE A 2 35.67 8.34 -2.58
N LEU A 3 35.61 7.99 -1.29
CA LEU A 3 34.42 7.39 -0.66
C LEU A 3 33.23 8.36 -0.57
N LEU A 4 33.49 9.68 -0.43
CA LEU A 4 32.44 10.69 -0.39
C LEU A 4 31.84 10.86 -1.79
N ASP A 5 32.65 10.89 -2.84
CA ASP A 5 32.15 10.97 -4.23
C ASP A 5 31.28 9.76 -4.60
N GLU A 6 31.68 8.56 -4.19
CA GLU A 6 30.93 7.34 -4.47
C GLU A 6 29.60 7.31 -3.71
N TYR A 7 29.61 7.73 -2.44
CA TYR A 7 28.40 7.90 -1.64
C TYR A 7 27.45 8.96 -2.23
N MET A 8 27.97 10.11 -2.64
CA MET A 8 27.18 11.20 -3.22
C MET A 8 26.58 10.81 -4.58
N LYS A 9 27.29 10.02 -5.40
CA LYS A 9 26.74 9.44 -6.64
C LYS A 9 25.58 8.50 -6.36
N LEU A 10 25.73 7.64 -5.36
CA LEU A 10 24.67 6.70 -4.97
C LEU A 10 23.43 7.46 -4.47
N LEU A 11 23.61 8.42 -3.56
CA LEU A 11 22.51 9.25 -3.06
C LEU A 11 21.80 10.00 -4.20
N THR A 12 22.56 10.64 -5.09
CA THR A 12 21.99 11.41 -6.20
C THR A 12 21.19 10.52 -7.15
N SER A 13 21.69 9.30 -7.41
CA SER A 13 20.95 8.30 -8.20
C SER A 13 19.63 7.90 -7.53
N LEU A 14 19.65 7.60 -6.23
CA LEU A 14 18.44 7.25 -5.48
C LEU A 14 17.41 8.37 -5.45
N PHE A 15 17.84 9.60 -5.16
CA PHE A 15 16.94 10.76 -5.20
C PHE A 15 16.41 11.02 -6.61
N GLY A 16 17.20 10.77 -7.66
CA GLY A 16 16.75 10.83 -9.05
C GLY A 16 15.62 9.84 -9.34
N TRP A 17 15.76 8.59 -8.93
CA TRP A 17 14.71 7.57 -9.09
C TRP A 17 13.46 7.90 -8.28
N ILE A 18 13.62 8.34 -7.04
CA ILE A 18 12.48 8.76 -6.20
C ILE A 18 11.74 9.92 -6.87
N GLY A 19 12.44 10.97 -7.28
CA GLY A 19 11.84 12.11 -7.96
C GLY A 19 11.10 11.70 -9.24
N LEU A 20 11.66 10.78 -10.02
CA LEU A 20 11.04 10.25 -11.23
C LEU A 20 9.72 9.52 -10.93
N VAL A 21 9.68 8.72 -9.87
CA VAL A 21 8.44 8.03 -9.44
C VAL A 21 7.40 9.05 -8.97
N PHE A 22 7.81 10.10 -8.25
CA PHE A 22 6.91 11.15 -7.80
C PHE A 22 6.32 12.00 -8.94
N LEU A 23 6.91 11.95 -10.13
CA LEU A 23 6.37 12.60 -11.33
C LEU A 23 5.12 11.89 -11.88
N LEU A 24 4.99 10.57 -11.64
CA LEU A 24 3.86 9.75 -12.12
C LEU A 24 2.47 10.31 -11.74
N PRO A 25 2.16 10.63 -10.46
CA PRO A 25 0.86 11.21 -10.09
C PRO A 25 0.60 12.56 -10.77
N VAL A 26 1.64 13.38 -10.97
CA VAL A 26 1.52 14.67 -11.65
C VAL A 26 1.18 14.47 -13.12
N ILE A 27 1.89 13.57 -13.81
CA ILE A 27 1.62 13.23 -15.22
C ILE A 27 0.20 12.69 -15.38
N MET A 28 -0.24 11.79 -14.49
CA MET A 28 -1.60 11.26 -14.52
C MET A 28 -2.65 12.36 -14.39
N ASN A 29 -2.46 13.30 -13.47
CA ASN A 29 -3.38 14.42 -13.28
C ASN A 29 -3.37 15.38 -14.48
N LEU A 30 -2.21 15.59 -15.09
CA LEU A 30 -2.07 16.42 -16.28
C LEU A 30 -2.77 15.78 -17.49
N LEU A 31 -2.55 14.48 -17.74
CA LEU A 31 -3.24 13.74 -18.80
C LEU A 31 -4.75 13.68 -18.61
N ALA A 32 -5.22 13.64 -17.36
CA ALA A 32 -6.63 13.73 -17.04
C ALA A 32 -7.22 15.09 -17.42
N ARG A 33 -6.54 16.19 -17.07
CA ARG A 33 -6.97 17.55 -17.45
C ARG A 33 -7.07 17.74 -18.96
N PHE A 34 -6.19 17.10 -19.74
CA PHE A 34 -6.26 17.12 -21.20
C PHE A 34 -7.33 16.18 -21.80
N ARG A 35 -8.15 15.50 -20.98
CA ARG A 35 -9.14 14.48 -21.38
C ARG A 35 -8.56 13.34 -22.25
N ILE A 36 -7.25 13.15 -22.26
CA ILE A 36 -6.57 12.07 -23.01
C ILE A 36 -6.82 10.71 -22.33
N LEU A 37 -6.93 10.73 -21.00
CA LEU A 37 -7.34 9.59 -20.17
C LEU A 37 -8.87 9.43 -20.16
N SER A 38 -9.43 8.89 -21.24
CA SER A 38 -10.85 8.50 -21.29
C SER A 38 -11.14 7.38 -20.26
N TYR A 39 -12.26 7.51 -19.53
CA TYR A 39 -12.77 6.58 -18.51
C TYR A 39 -12.64 5.09 -18.84
N ARG A 40 -12.86 4.70 -20.11
CA ARG A 40 -12.75 3.29 -20.56
C ARG A 40 -11.32 2.76 -20.53
N ARG A 41 -10.31 3.60 -20.80
CA ARG A 41 -8.90 3.20 -20.79
C ARG A 41 -8.39 3.03 -19.35
N ALA A 42 -8.79 3.91 -18.44
CA ALA A 42 -8.43 3.80 -17.02
C ALA A 42 -8.94 2.49 -16.39
N LYS A 43 -10.15 2.06 -16.78
CA LYS A 43 -10.73 0.78 -16.34
C LYS A 43 -9.98 -0.45 -16.85
N GLY A 44 -9.17 -0.39 -17.91
CA GLY A 44 -8.31 -1.51 -18.32
C GLY A 44 -6.98 -1.54 -17.57
N VAL A 45 -6.43 -0.36 -17.28
CA VAL A 45 -5.07 -0.18 -16.76
C VAL A 45 -4.91 -0.66 -15.32
N HIS A 46 -5.96 -0.64 -14.49
CA HIS A 46 -5.88 -1.07 -13.08
C HIS A 46 -5.34 -2.49 -12.87
N ARG A 47 -5.56 -3.43 -13.81
CA ARG A 47 -5.05 -4.81 -13.74
C ARG A 47 -3.55 -4.89 -14.00
N ILE A 48 -3.02 -3.95 -14.77
CA ILE A 48 -1.62 -3.94 -15.23
C ILE A 48 -0.74 -3.18 -14.23
N VAL A 49 -1.28 -2.17 -13.55
CA VAL A 49 -0.55 -1.29 -12.62
C VAL A 49 0.24 -2.05 -11.55
N PRO A 50 -0.31 -3.05 -10.82
CA PRO A 50 0.47 -3.78 -9.81
C PRO A 50 1.71 -4.46 -10.41
N TRP A 51 1.59 -5.00 -11.63
CA TRP A 51 2.70 -5.65 -12.33
C TRP A 51 3.75 -4.65 -12.79
N VAL A 52 3.33 -3.47 -13.28
CA VAL A 52 4.24 -2.40 -13.69
C VAL A 52 5.01 -1.88 -12.48
N VAL A 53 4.33 -1.62 -11.37
CA VAL A 53 4.98 -1.12 -10.15
C VAL A 53 5.97 -2.14 -9.60
N LEU A 54 5.62 -3.43 -9.61
CA LEU A 54 6.52 -4.50 -9.19
C LEU A 54 7.74 -4.61 -10.12
N PHE A 55 7.53 -4.50 -11.44
CA PHE A 55 8.61 -4.52 -12.44
C PHE A 55 9.58 -3.36 -12.27
N PHE A 56 9.07 -2.12 -12.12
CA PHE A 56 9.91 -0.95 -11.88
C PHE A 56 10.63 -1.02 -10.53
N SER A 57 9.97 -1.54 -9.50
CA SER A 57 10.58 -1.76 -8.20
C SER A 57 11.77 -2.74 -8.27
N ALA A 58 11.66 -3.82 -9.04
CA ALA A 58 12.73 -4.77 -9.24
C ALA A 58 13.93 -4.18 -10.02
N ILE A 59 13.69 -3.20 -10.88
CA ILE A 59 14.77 -2.47 -11.58
C ILE A 59 15.54 -1.57 -10.61
N ILE A 60 14.83 -0.87 -9.72
CA ILE A 60 15.45 0.07 -8.76
C ILE A 60 16.19 -0.70 -7.66
N SER A 61 15.61 -1.80 -7.19
CA SER A 61 16.19 -2.66 -6.17
C SER A 61 16.42 -4.05 -6.75
N PRO A 62 17.53 -4.27 -7.48
CA PRO A 62 17.83 -5.55 -8.12
C PRO A 62 18.23 -6.65 -7.14
N GLY A 63 18.26 -6.36 -5.82
CA GLY A 63 18.35 -7.39 -4.79
C GLY A 63 17.08 -8.22 -4.86
N LEU A 64 17.16 -9.39 -5.48
CA LEU A 64 16.07 -10.35 -5.77
C LEU A 64 15.35 -10.90 -4.51
N ASP A 65 15.36 -10.16 -3.40
CA ASP A 65 14.61 -10.42 -2.19
C ASP A 65 13.18 -9.92 -2.39
N GLY A 66 12.26 -10.84 -2.71
CA GLY A 66 10.86 -10.50 -2.99
C GLY A 66 10.20 -9.63 -1.90
N LEU A 67 10.64 -9.70 -0.64
CA LEU A 67 10.17 -8.85 0.44
C LEU A 67 10.62 -7.38 0.31
N LEU A 68 11.89 -7.13 -0.01
CA LEU A 68 12.42 -5.77 -0.14
C LEU A 68 11.86 -5.10 -1.39
N THR A 69 11.74 -5.84 -2.49
CA THR A 69 11.06 -5.37 -3.71
C THR A 69 9.62 -4.99 -3.39
N VAL A 70 8.86 -5.82 -2.69
CA VAL A 70 7.48 -5.46 -2.29
C VAL A 70 7.46 -4.22 -1.39
N PHE A 71 8.42 -4.07 -0.48
CA PHE A 71 8.50 -2.89 0.39
C PHE A 71 8.73 -1.58 -0.39
N VAL A 72 9.50 -1.62 -1.48
CA VAL A 72 9.70 -0.50 -2.41
C VAL A 72 8.48 -0.29 -3.32
N ALA A 73 7.84 -1.37 -3.75
CA ALA A 73 6.65 -1.31 -4.61
C ALA A 73 5.43 -0.70 -3.90
N VAL A 74 5.28 -0.91 -2.58
CA VAL A 74 4.17 -0.37 -1.79
C VAL A 74 4.06 1.16 -1.87
N PRO A 75 5.09 1.97 -1.56
CA PRO A 75 5.01 3.43 -1.67
C PRO A 75 4.83 3.89 -3.12
N MET A 76 5.40 3.20 -4.10
CA MET A 76 5.15 3.48 -5.53
C MET A 76 3.68 3.26 -5.90
N TYR A 77 3.07 2.17 -5.44
CA TYR A 77 1.66 1.87 -5.65
C TYR A 77 0.77 2.90 -4.93
N LEU A 78 1.18 3.35 -3.75
CA LEU A 78 0.49 4.40 -3.01
C LEU A 78 0.48 5.73 -3.77
N LEU A 79 1.60 6.11 -4.40
CA LEU A 79 1.69 7.30 -5.25
C LEU A 79 0.74 7.23 -6.45
N TYR A 80 0.61 6.06 -7.08
CA TYR A 80 -0.38 5.85 -8.12
C TYR A 80 -1.81 6.08 -7.61
N LEU A 81 -2.13 5.58 -6.40
CA LEU A 81 -3.44 5.79 -5.77
C LEU A 81 -3.71 7.28 -5.48
N VAL A 82 -2.69 8.02 -5.02
CA VAL A 82 -2.78 9.47 -4.80
C VAL A 82 -3.02 10.21 -6.13
N GLY A 83 -2.29 9.86 -7.18
CA GLY A 83 -2.48 10.43 -8.53
C GLY A 83 -3.89 10.17 -9.06
N LEU A 84 -4.39 8.95 -8.91
CA LEU A 84 -5.75 8.59 -9.30
C LEU A 84 -6.82 9.35 -8.48
N GLY A 85 -6.57 9.57 -7.18
CA GLY A 85 -7.42 10.43 -6.35
C GLY A 85 -7.44 11.89 -6.83
N GLY A 86 -6.30 12.42 -7.28
CA GLY A 86 -6.21 13.73 -7.90
C GLY A 86 -7.02 13.84 -9.19
N VAL A 87 -6.98 12.82 -10.04
CA VAL A 87 -7.81 12.75 -11.26
C VAL A 87 -9.29 12.75 -10.92
N TRP A 88 -9.71 11.97 -9.92
CA TRP A 88 -11.10 11.93 -9.48
C TRP A 88 -11.58 13.30 -8.98
N LEU A 89 -10.74 14.03 -8.24
CA LEU A 89 -11.07 15.37 -7.78
C LEU A 89 -11.20 16.37 -8.94
N ALA A 90 -10.42 16.21 -10.01
CA ALA A 90 -10.48 17.06 -11.19
C ALA A 90 -11.74 16.83 -12.06
N HIS A 91 -12.26 15.59 -12.09
CA HIS A 91 -13.42 15.21 -12.89
C HIS A 91 -14.39 14.32 -12.09
N PRO A 92 -15.20 14.87 -11.18
CA PRO A 92 -16.11 14.06 -10.35
C PRO A 92 -17.26 13.41 -11.14
N GLU A 93 -17.56 13.90 -12.36
CA GLU A 93 -18.76 13.50 -13.12
C GLU A 93 -18.60 12.26 -14.01
N GLU A 94 -17.39 11.85 -14.42
CA GLU A 94 -17.25 10.75 -15.41
C GLU A 94 -17.22 9.34 -14.79
N GLY A 95 -17.66 9.21 -13.54
CA GLY A 95 -17.84 7.92 -12.87
C GLY A 95 -16.64 7.43 -12.07
N ASN A 96 -16.86 6.38 -11.27
CA ASN A 96 -15.96 5.98 -10.20
C ASN A 96 -14.66 5.32 -10.70
N TYR A 97 -13.63 6.12 -11.03
CA TYR A 97 -12.28 5.63 -11.36
C TYR A 97 -11.63 4.87 -10.18
N LEU A 98 -12.14 5.11 -8.97
CA LEU A 98 -11.65 4.55 -7.73
C LEU A 98 -12.21 3.13 -7.52
N TRP A 99 -11.53 2.14 -8.14
CA TRP A 99 -11.55 0.75 -7.65
C TRP A 99 -11.10 0.65 -6.17
N LEU A 100 -10.56 1.74 -5.62
CA LEU A 100 -10.30 1.97 -4.20
C LEU A 100 -11.50 1.69 -3.26
N SER A 101 -12.75 1.87 -3.71
CA SER A 101 -13.92 1.45 -2.92
C SER A 101 -14.01 -0.07 -2.75
N THR A 102 -13.48 -0.83 -3.71
CA THR A 102 -13.36 -2.29 -3.65
C THR A 102 -12.16 -2.70 -2.80
N ILE A 103 -11.02 -2.01 -2.95
CA ILE A 103 -9.86 -2.17 -2.05
C ILE A 103 -10.25 -1.88 -0.60
N GLY A 104 -10.97 -0.80 -0.32
CA GLY A 104 -11.40 -0.43 1.04
C GLY A 104 -12.38 -1.45 1.65
N ARG A 105 -13.20 -2.10 0.83
CA ARG A 105 -13.99 -3.28 1.26
C ARG A 105 -13.09 -4.45 1.65
N TRP A 106 -12.02 -4.69 0.89
CA TRP A 106 -11.07 -5.78 1.14
C TRP A 106 -10.15 -5.51 2.34
N LEU A 107 -9.60 -4.30 2.45
CA LEU A 107 -8.79 -3.83 3.59
C LEU A 107 -9.57 -3.88 4.90
N ARG A 108 -10.87 -3.52 4.89
CA ARG A 108 -11.74 -3.71 6.07
C ARG A 108 -11.87 -5.18 6.43
N LYS A 109 -12.11 -6.08 5.47
CA LYS A 109 -12.14 -7.53 5.73
C LYS A 109 -10.81 -8.05 6.29
N VAL A 110 -9.68 -7.58 5.78
CA VAL A 110 -8.35 -7.97 6.27
C VAL A 110 -8.13 -7.44 7.69
N ARG A 111 -8.42 -6.17 7.95
CA ARG A 111 -8.35 -5.58 9.30
C ARG A 111 -9.25 -6.31 10.28
N ASP A 112 -10.49 -6.60 9.89
CA ASP A 112 -11.46 -7.29 10.73
C ASP A 112 -11.04 -8.76 10.95
N GLY A 113 -10.38 -9.39 9.97
CA GLY A 113 -9.75 -10.70 10.10
C GLY A 113 -8.54 -10.70 11.05
N ILE A 114 -7.64 -9.72 10.93
CA ILE A 114 -6.50 -9.52 11.84
C ILE A 114 -7.01 -9.23 13.26
N ALA A 115 -8.01 -8.36 13.41
CA ALA A 115 -8.65 -8.06 14.68
C ALA A 115 -9.31 -9.32 15.27
N TRP A 116 -9.88 -10.19 14.45
CA TRP A 116 -10.42 -11.48 14.90
C TRP A 116 -9.31 -12.43 15.38
N VAL A 117 -8.18 -12.51 14.67
CA VAL A 117 -7.02 -13.32 15.08
C VAL A 117 -6.43 -12.80 16.40
N LEU A 118 -6.24 -11.49 16.53
CA LEU A 118 -5.73 -10.86 17.76
C LEU A 118 -6.71 -10.96 18.95
N ARG A 119 -8.01 -11.12 18.70
CA ARG A 119 -9.01 -11.35 19.76
C ARG A 119 -8.97 -12.76 20.35
N ARG A 120 -8.45 -13.76 19.63
CA ARG A 120 -8.33 -15.16 20.11
C ARG A 120 -7.57 -15.28 21.46
N PRO A 121 -6.37 -14.71 21.63
CA PRO A 121 -5.63 -14.80 22.91
C PRO A 121 -6.32 -14.05 24.06
N VAL A 122 -7.00 -12.93 23.79
CA VAL A 122 -7.69 -12.13 24.81
C VAL A 122 -8.87 -12.88 25.43
N VAL A 123 -9.65 -13.60 24.60
CA VAL A 123 -10.74 -14.45 25.10
C VAL A 123 -10.20 -15.63 25.90
N MET A 124 -9.08 -16.21 25.47
CA MET A 124 -8.45 -17.33 26.16
C MET A 124 -7.95 -16.94 27.57
N ILE A 125 -7.31 -15.76 27.72
CA ILE A 125 -6.90 -15.22 29.03
C ILE A 125 -8.11 -15.01 29.95
N ARG A 126 -9.24 -14.55 29.40
CA ARG A 126 -10.47 -14.35 30.17
C ARG A 126 -11.06 -15.66 30.69
N CYS A 127 -11.01 -16.74 29.88
CA CYS A 127 -11.40 -18.09 30.31
C CYS A 127 -10.44 -18.69 31.35
N VAL A 128 -9.14 -18.49 31.20
CA VAL A 128 -8.13 -18.95 32.17
C VAL A 128 -8.36 -18.27 33.53
N ARG A 129 -8.63 -16.95 33.53
CA ARG A 129 -8.93 -16.23 34.77
C ARG A 129 -10.22 -16.70 35.45
N TRP A 130 -11.25 -17.03 34.68
CA TRP A 130 -12.49 -17.62 35.22
C TRP A 130 -12.23 -18.97 35.87
N LYS A 131 -11.45 -19.83 35.20
CA LYS A 131 -11.10 -21.16 35.71
C LYS A 131 -10.27 -21.09 36.99
N VAL A 132 -9.35 -20.13 37.11
CA VAL A 132 -8.56 -19.90 38.35
C VAL A 132 -9.45 -19.46 39.52
N TRP A 133 -10.52 -18.72 39.27
CA TRP A 133 -11.44 -18.26 40.32
C TRP A 133 -12.23 -19.43 40.94
N GLU A 134 -12.59 -20.42 40.14
CA GLU A 134 -13.33 -21.62 40.55
C GLU A 134 -12.53 -22.56 41.47
N TYR A 135 -11.20 -22.61 41.34
CA TYR A 135 -10.33 -23.39 42.23
C TYR A 135 -9.92 -22.64 43.51
N GLY A 136 -10.07 -21.30 43.53
CA GLY A 136 -9.70 -20.46 44.67
C GLY A 136 -10.78 -20.33 45.76
N SER A 137 -12.04 -20.62 45.43
CA SER A 137 -13.19 -20.45 46.35
C SER A 137 -13.50 -21.67 47.22
N GLY A 138 -12.80 -22.80 47.02
CA GLY A 138 -12.99 -24.04 47.77
C GLY A 138 -12.18 -24.18 49.07
N TRP A 139 -11.44 -23.15 49.49
CA TRP A 139 -10.53 -23.19 50.66
C TRP A 139 -11.09 -22.49 51.92
N TRP A 140 -12.35 -22.06 51.89
CA TRP A 140 -13.02 -21.38 53.01
C TRP A 140 -14.22 -22.18 53.56
N TRP A 141 -14.14 -23.51 53.53
CA TRP A 141 -14.95 -24.43 54.33
C TRP A 141 -14.12 -25.66 54.69
#